data_AF-M7TAN6-F1
#
_entry.id   AF-M7TAN6-F1
#
_cell.length_a   1.000
_cell.length_b   1.000
_cell.length_c   1.000
_cell.angle_alpha   90.00
_cell.angle_beta   90.00
_cell.angle_gamma   90.00
#
_symmetry.space_group_name_H-M   'P 1'
#
loop_
_entity.id
_entity.type
_entity.pdbx_description
1 polymer ?
#
loop_
_entity_poly.entity_id
_entity_poly.type
_entity_poly.pdbx_seq_one_letter_code
_entity_poly.pdbx_strand_id
1 'polypeptide(L)'
;MLRPRIQQLYRLPISHPAPARLCTPLLRQRASSSLRLSTPVRLRLLSTSPRRFSEPPKATPTPPQQPPLPETSAAPPPEPEPQQPKPPRRRRRRGVLYAAAFLLLGTTLGSIFRVTIAPPLLPTPGSAEDRELLAVIHRKAARLPLIQQLSSDPAWASWDAYSSIQDVDVDVNDVAPASASSASSDDDNNDNNNNSRSRRQGKEHRLTSGAMAGSRGLAFQRVFHCVATGECVTVVYFGGGTAGWPGVVHGGALATILDESLGRCAILQFPARTGVTAHLELNYKAPTSAEAFYVVRARPVVSKDDGGEKKKKVVKNDRKLWVEGAVERLDGTVLVAAKALFVVPKGVKLAPLATGF
;
A
#
# COMPACT_ATOMS: atom_id res chain seq x y z
N MET A 1 59.69 0.72 -5.57
CA MET A 1 59.13 -0.17 -6.62
C MET A 1 58.71 -1.47 -5.92
N LEU A 2 57.57 -2.15 -6.15
CA LEU A 2 56.39 -1.93 -7.00
C LEU A 2 55.09 -2.24 -6.22
N ARG A 3 53.93 -1.78 -6.72
CA ARG A 3 52.60 -2.38 -6.46
C ARG A 3 52.22 -3.32 -7.62
N PRO A 4 51.42 -4.38 -7.37
CA PRO A 4 50.04 -4.43 -7.89
C PRO A 4 49.01 -4.77 -6.77
N ARG A 5 47.79 -4.20 -6.72
CA ARG A 5 46.54 -4.62 -7.40
C ARG A 5 46.13 -6.09 -7.16
N ILE A 6 44.88 -6.50 -6.94
CA ILE A 6 43.55 -5.92 -6.61
C ILE A 6 42.57 -7.13 -6.61
N GLN A 7 41.61 -7.19 -5.69
CA GLN A 7 40.32 -7.94 -5.73
C GLN A 7 40.24 -9.37 -6.34
N GLN A 8 39.88 -10.37 -5.52
CA GLN A 8 39.03 -11.52 -5.90
C GLN A 8 38.58 -12.36 -4.68
N LEU A 9 37.44 -12.06 -4.04
CA LEU A 9 36.74 -12.99 -3.13
C LEU A 9 35.21 -12.74 -3.14
N TYR A 10 34.56 -13.13 -4.23
CA TYR A 10 33.15 -13.55 -4.24
C TYR A 10 33.08 -14.80 -5.13
N ARG A 11 32.98 -15.99 -4.53
CA ARG A 11 32.70 -17.23 -5.27
C ARG A 11 32.00 -18.23 -4.35
N LEU A 12 30.69 -18.36 -4.52
CA LEU A 12 29.89 -19.45 -3.98
C LEU A 12 30.29 -20.77 -4.68
N PRO A 13 30.27 -21.92 -4.00
CA PRO A 13 30.33 -23.22 -4.66
C PRO A 13 28.95 -23.55 -5.26
N ILE A 14 28.92 -23.88 -6.55
CA ILE A 14 27.77 -24.49 -7.24
C ILE A 14 28.18 -25.91 -7.61
N SER A 15 27.34 -26.90 -7.29
CA SER A 15 27.55 -28.31 -7.62
C SER A 15 26.52 -28.82 -8.62
N HIS A 16 26.97 -29.16 -9.83
CA HIS A 16 26.27 -29.97 -10.86
C HIS A 16 27.35 -30.65 -11.73
N PRO A 17 27.11 -31.86 -12.28
CA PRO A 17 26.26 -32.09 -13.47
C PRO A 17 25.26 -33.28 -13.20
N ALA A 18 24.64 -34.05 -14.12
CA ALA A 18 24.47 -34.13 -15.59
C ALA A 18 23.28 -35.09 -15.89
N PRO A 19 22.83 -35.31 -17.16
CA PRO A 19 22.70 -34.39 -18.30
C PRO A 19 21.32 -34.48 -19.02
N ALA A 20 21.19 -33.67 -20.06
CA ALA A 20 20.04 -33.42 -20.94
C ALA A 20 19.32 -34.61 -21.63
N ARG A 21 18.08 -34.35 -22.10
CA ARG A 21 17.64 -34.61 -23.50
C ARG A 21 16.52 -33.66 -23.95
N LEU A 22 16.38 -33.52 -25.28
CA LEU A 22 15.68 -32.44 -26.00
C LEU A 22 14.28 -32.84 -26.52
N CYS A 23 13.45 -31.82 -26.81
CA CYS A 23 12.58 -31.61 -28.00
C CYS A 23 12.38 -32.79 -29.01
N THR A 24 11.23 -33.01 -29.69
CA THR A 24 9.99 -32.22 -29.93
C THR A 24 8.73 -33.13 -30.11
N PRO A 25 7.85 -33.10 -31.16
CA PRO A 25 6.48 -32.58 -30.99
C PRO A 25 5.27 -33.40 -31.55
N LEU A 26 4.05 -32.88 -31.27
CA LEU A 26 2.79 -32.93 -32.07
C LEU A 26 1.84 -34.17 -32.11
N LEU A 27 0.55 -33.81 -32.28
CA LEU A 27 -0.65 -34.52 -32.79
C LEU A 27 -1.42 -35.58 -31.95
N ARG A 28 -2.66 -35.19 -31.57
CA ARG A 28 -3.96 -35.75 -32.06
C ARG A 28 -4.06 -37.30 -32.10
N GLN A 29 -4.96 -38.00 -31.36
CA GLN A 29 -6.43 -37.94 -31.49
C GLN A 29 -7.19 -38.76 -30.40
N ARG A 30 -8.53 -38.67 -30.37
CA ARG A 30 -9.57 -39.46 -29.64
C ARG A 30 -9.18 -40.91 -29.24
N ALA A 31 -9.63 -41.48 -28.11
CA ALA A 31 -11.05 -41.84 -27.92
C ALA A 31 -11.53 -42.11 -26.47
N SER A 32 -12.82 -41.84 -26.28
CA SER A 32 -13.82 -42.51 -25.42
C SER A 32 -13.41 -43.41 -24.25
N SER A 33 -13.88 -43.05 -23.04
CA SER A 33 -14.55 -44.00 -22.13
C SER A 33 -15.46 -43.24 -21.16
N SER A 34 -16.71 -43.67 -21.06
CA SER A 34 -17.74 -43.05 -20.23
C SER A 34 -17.89 -43.76 -18.89
N LEU A 35 -17.98 -43.01 -17.80
CA LEU A 35 -18.86 -43.37 -16.69
C LEU A 35 -19.66 -42.16 -16.24
N ARG A 36 -20.99 -42.31 -16.25
CA ARG A 36 -21.93 -41.31 -15.75
C ARG A 36 -22.14 -41.57 -14.26
N LEU A 37 -22.12 -40.52 -13.44
CA LEU A 37 -22.88 -40.52 -12.19
C LEU A 37 -23.65 -39.20 -12.10
N SER A 38 -24.97 -39.31 -11.93
CA SER A 38 -25.92 -38.22 -12.11
C SER A 38 -26.49 -37.73 -10.78
N THR A 39 -26.24 -36.47 -10.43
CA THR A 39 -27.02 -35.73 -9.42
C THR A 39 -26.85 -34.21 -9.61
N PRO A 40 -27.82 -33.49 -10.20
CA PRO A 40 -27.76 -32.04 -10.29
C PRO A 40 -28.29 -31.38 -9.00
N VAL A 41 -27.38 -30.89 -8.14
CA VAL A 41 -27.74 -29.99 -7.05
C VAL A 41 -28.16 -28.63 -7.63
N ARG A 42 -29.42 -28.26 -7.41
CA ARG A 42 -30.08 -27.14 -8.10
C ARG A 42 -29.83 -25.79 -7.42
N LEU A 43 -28.59 -25.28 -7.52
CA LEU A 43 -28.25 -23.93 -7.07
C LEU A 43 -28.97 -22.87 -7.94
N ARG A 44 -29.89 -22.11 -7.33
CA ARG A 44 -30.53 -20.95 -7.97
C ARG A 44 -29.52 -19.79 -8.08
N LEU A 45 -28.98 -19.57 -9.26
CA LEU A 45 -28.27 -18.34 -9.58
C LEU A 45 -29.24 -17.14 -9.55
N LEU A 46 -28.88 -16.11 -8.79
CA LEU A 46 -29.58 -14.83 -8.75
C LEU A 46 -29.34 -14.09 -10.08
N SER A 47 -30.34 -14.11 -10.97
CA SER A 47 -30.27 -13.39 -12.25
C SER A 47 -30.49 -11.90 -12.04
N THR A 48 -29.43 -11.09 -12.24
CA THR A 48 -29.53 -9.63 -12.32
C THR A 48 -30.02 -9.23 -13.70
N SER A 49 -31.32 -8.95 -13.81
CA SER A 49 -31.91 -8.45 -15.06
C SER A 49 -31.37 -7.05 -15.42
N PRO A 50 -30.78 -6.84 -16.61
CA PRO A 50 -30.40 -5.52 -17.07
C PRO A 50 -31.65 -4.77 -17.58
N ARG A 51 -31.95 -3.60 -16.98
CA ARG A 51 -32.95 -2.68 -17.51
C ARG A 51 -32.53 -2.20 -18.91
N ARG A 52 -33.25 -2.61 -19.97
CA ARG A 52 -33.24 -1.89 -21.24
C ARG A 52 -34.01 -0.59 -21.07
N PHE A 53 -33.30 0.54 -21.15
CA PHE A 53 -33.87 1.80 -21.59
C PHE A 53 -33.78 1.90 -23.12
N SER A 54 -34.54 2.84 -23.70
CA SER A 54 -34.61 3.22 -25.12
C SER A 54 -35.05 2.15 -26.13
N GLU A 55 -36.34 2.20 -26.48
CA GLU A 55 -36.84 1.89 -27.83
C GLU A 55 -38.10 2.75 -28.09
N PRO A 56 -38.22 3.48 -29.22
CA PRO A 56 -39.38 4.35 -29.49
C PRO A 56 -40.57 3.56 -30.07
N PRO A 57 -41.83 4.03 -29.89
CA PRO A 57 -43.01 3.27 -30.29
C PRO A 57 -43.16 3.22 -31.82
N LYS A 58 -43.24 2.00 -32.37
CA LYS A 58 -43.56 1.75 -33.79
C LYS A 58 -45.05 1.48 -33.94
N ALA A 59 -45.70 2.15 -34.88
CA ALA A 59 -47.15 2.07 -35.08
C ALA A 59 -47.63 0.66 -35.47
N THR A 60 -48.75 0.24 -34.90
CA THR A 60 -49.41 -1.04 -35.19
C THR A 60 -50.33 -0.90 -36.42
N PRO A 61 -50.25 -1.79 -37.43
CA PRO A 61 -51.20 -1.80 -38.54
C PRO A 61 -52.53 -2.51 -38.16
N THR A 62 -53.64 -1.95 -38.64
CA THR A 62 -55.01 -2.45 -38.46
C THR A 62 -55.29 -3.74 -39.26
N PRO A 63 -55.92 -4.79 -38.71
CA PRO A 63 -56.43 -5.92 -39.49
C PRO A 63 -57.72 -5.58 -40.26
N PRO A 64 -58.00 -6.20 -41.42
CA PRO A 64 -59.14 -5.86 -42.27
C PRO A 64 -60.49 -6.41 -41.77
N GLN A 65 -61.58 -5.75 -42.18
CA GLN A 65 -62.97 -6.12 -41.89
C GLN A 65 -63.42 -7.38 -42.66
N GLN A 66 -64.32 -8.17 -42.07
CA GLN A 66 -65.15 -9.17 -42.76
C GLN A 66 -66.63 -8.70 -42.82
N PRO A 67 -67.35 -8.90 -43.93
CA PRO A 67 -68.79 -8.57 -44.03
C PRO A 67 -69.72 -9.57 -43.29
N PRO A 68 -70.99 -9.22 -43.05
CA PRO A 68 -71.87 -9.91 -42.09
C PRO A 68 -72.95 -10.81 -42.74
N LEU A 69 -73.46 -11.80 -41.99
CA LEU A 69 -74.74 -12.49 -42.18
C LEU A 69 -75.25 -13.06 -40.82
N PRO A 70 -76.56 -13.38 -40.65
CA PRO A 70 -77.35 -12.60 -39.69
C PRO A 70 -77.83 -13.31 -38.42
N GLU A 71 -78.27 -12.44 -37.50
CA GLU A 71 -79.24 -12.59 -36.40
C GLU A 71 -79.90 -13.96 -36.15
N THR A 72 -79.85 -14.41 -34.90
CA THR A 72 -80.93 -15.20 -34.30
C THR A 72 -81.08 -14.88 -32.81
N SER A 73 -82.27 -14.36 -32.49
CA SER A 73 -82.96 -14.36 -31.19
C SER A 73 -82.31 -13.70 -29.96
N ALA A 74 -82.98 -12.65 -29.51
CA ALA A 74 -82.69 -11.81 -28.35
C ALA A 74 -82.40 -12.55 -27.02
N ALA A 75 -81.49 -11.96 -26.24
CA ALA A 75 -81.42 -12.09 -24.78
C ALA A 75 -81.70 -10.70 -24.14
N PRO A 76 -82.34 -10.64 -22.96
CA PRO A 76 -82.78 -9.38 -22.35
C PRO A 76 -81.61 -8.51 -21.85
N PRO A 77 -81.83 -7.20 -21.64
CA PRO A 77 -80.77 -6.27 -21.25
C PRO A 77 -80.21 -6.61 -19.85
N PRO A 78 -78.88 -6.55 -19.65
CA PRO A 78 -78.29 -6.74 -18.33
C PRO A 78 -78.62 -5.57 -17.38
N GLU A 79 -79.07 -5.96 -16.20
CA GLU A 79 -79.39 -5.10 -15.05
C GLU A 79 -78.13 -4.35 -14.55
N PRO A 80 -78.23 -3.10 -14.05
CA PRO A 80 -77.05 -2.34 -13.64
C PRO A 80 -76.34 -2.99 -12.44
N GLU A 81 -75.09 -3.43 -12.65
CA GLU A 81 -74.27 -4.03 -11.59
C GLU A 81 -74.14 -3.08 -10.36
N PRO A 82 -74.33 -3.60 -9.13
CA PRO A 82 -74.13 -2.80 -7.93
C PRO A 82 -72.68 -2.30 -7.81
N GLN A 83 -72.50 -0.98 -7.69
CA GLN A 83 -71.18 -0.39 -7.44
C GLN A 83 -70.59 -0.94 -6.14
N GLN A 84 -69.57 -1.81 -6.25
CA GLN A 84 -68.88 -2.34 -5.08
C GLN A 84 -68.22 -1.21 -4.27
N PRO A 85 -68.45 -1.12 -2.95
CA PRO A 85 -67.85 -0.08 -2.14
C PRO A 85 -66.32 -0.26 -2.09
N LYS A 86 -65.58 0.78 -2.50
CA LYS A 86 -64.10 0.79 -2.43
C LYS A 86 -63.66 0.45 -1.00
N PRO A 87 -62.76 -0.54 -0.80
CA PRO A 87 -62.43 -1.02 0.53
C PRO A 87 -61.83 0.10 1.40
N PRO A 88 -62.23 0.22 2.68
CA PRO A 88 -61.81 1.32 3.52
C PRO A 88 -60.29 1.29 3.76
N ARG A 89 -59.63 2.44 3.56
CA ARG A 89 -58.19 2.65 3.80
C ARG A 89 -57.82 2.55 5.29
N ARG A 90 -57.94 1.37 5.90
CA ARG A 90 -57.58 1.12 7.32
C ARG A 90 -56.32 0.24 7.46
N ARG A 91 -55.55 0.53 8.51
CA ARG A 91 -54.35 -0.20 9.02
C ARG A 91 -53.00 -0.02 8.29
N ARG A 92 -52.60 1.20 7.91
CA ARG A 92 -51.16 1.49 7.64
C ARG A 92 -50.29 1.59 8.91
N ARG A 93 -50.88 1.96 10.08
CA ARG A 93 -50.15 2.20 11.35
C ARG A 93 -49.46 0.95 11.94
N ARG A 94 -50.06 -0.24 11.82
CA ARG A 94 -49.45 -1.49 12.33
C ARG A 94 -48.20 -1.88 11.54
N GLY A 95 -48.21 -1.68 10.22
CA GLY A 95 -47.03 -1.89 9.37
C GLY A 95 -45.89 -0.94 9.73
N VAL A 96 -46.18 0.32 10.08
CA VAL A 96 -45.18 1.29 10.57
C VAL A 96 -44.59 0.86 11.93
N LEU A 97 -45.41 0.37 12.86
CA LEU A 97 -44.92 -0.15 14.15
C LEU A 97 -43.99 -1.36 13.98
N TYR A 98 -44.37 -2.33 13.15
CA TYR A 98 -43.49 -3.47 12.85
C TYR A 98 -42.21 -3.03 12.13
N ALA A 99 -42.31 -2.12 11.15
CA ALA A 99 -41.13 -1.57 10.48
C ALA A 99 -40.18 -0.86 11.45
N ALA A 100 -40.71 -0.08 12.40
CA ALA A 100 -39.91 0.57 13.44
C ALA A 100 -39.25 -0.45 14.38
N ALA A 101 -39.97 -1.51 14.79
CA ALA A 101 -39.42 -2.58 15.62
C ALA A 101 -38.31 -3.37 14.91
N PHE A 102 -38.50 -3.75 13.65
CA PHE A 102 -37.47 -4.42 12.85
C PHE A 102 -36.28 -3.50 12.53
N LEU A 103 -36.51 -2.20 12.34
CA LEU A 103 -35.43 -1.23 12.18
C LEU A 103 -34.59 -1.09 13.46
N LEU A 104 -35.24 -0.97 14.63
CA LEU A 104 -34.57 -0.94 15.93
C LEU A 104 -33.80 -2.24 16.21
N LEU A 105 -34.41 -3.40 15.95
CA LEU A 105 -33.73 -4.69 16.13
C LEU A 105 -32.55 -4.83 15.16
N GLY A 106 -32.72 -4.42 13.89
CA GLY A 106 -31.64 -4.46 12.89
C GLY A 106 -30.48 -3.51 13.21
N THR A 107 -30.76 -2.29 13.68
CA THR A 107 -29.71 -1.32 14.05
C THR A 107 -29.02 -1.69 15.35
N THR A 108 -29.73 -2.19 16.36
CA THR A 108 -29.11 -2.67 17.60
C THR A 108 -28.26 -3.92 17.37
N LEU A 109 -28.79 -4.95 16.70
CA LEU A 109 -28.05 -6.18 16.41
C LEU A 109 -26.85 -5.92 15.47
N GLY A 110 -27.03 -5.05 14.47
CA GLY A 110 -25.95 -4.61 13.57
C GLY A 110 -24.89 -3.75 14.26
N SER A 111 -25.27 -2.94 15.25
CA SER A 111 -24.33 -2.18 16.09
C SER A 111 -23.52 -3.11 16.99
N ILE A 112 -24.18 -4.05 17.68
CA ILE A 112 -23.51 -5.07 18.51
C ILE A 112 -22.52 -5.87 17.65
N PHE A 113 -22.94 -6.37 16.49
CA PHE A 113 -22.06 -7.09 15.55
C PHE A 113 -20.84 -6.26 15.14
N ARG A 114 -21.02 -4.97 14.84
CA ARG A 114 -19.89 -4.08 14.53
C ARG A 114 -18.94 -3.93 15.71
N VAL A 115 -19.44 -3.72 16.93
CA VAL A 115 -18.60 -3.51 18.12
C VAL A 115 -17.88 -4.79 18.55
N THR A 116 -18.46 -5.98 18.35
CA THR A 116 -17.85 -7.25 18.78
C THR A 116 -16.94 -7.91 17.76
N ILE A 117 -17.11 -7.63 16.46
CA ILE A 117 -16.38 -8.33 15.38
C ILE A 117 -15.47 -7.40 14.57
N ALA A 118 -15.73 -6.09 14.52
CA ALA A 118 -14.76 -5.18 13.91
C ALA A 118 -13.51 -5.09 14.80
N PRO A 119 -12.29 -5.07 14.22
CA PRO A 119 -11.09 -4.79 14.99
C PRO A 119 -11.20 -3.41 15.66
N PRO A 120 -10.56 -3.21 16.83
CA PRO A 120 -10.54 -1.91 17.50
C PRO A 120 -9.99 -0.83 16.57
N LEU A 121 -10.49 0.40 16.74
CA LEU A 121 -10.01 1.54 15.96
C LEU A 121 -8.52 1.79 16.25
N LEU A 122 -7.75 2.02 15.20
CA LEU A 122 -6.32 2.27 15.32
C LEU A 122 -6.07 3.61 16.06
N PRO A 123 -5.09 3.67 16.99
CA PRO A 123 -4.85 4.85 17.81
C PRO A 123 -4.53 6.07 16.95
N THR A 124 -4.88 7.27 17.44
CA THR A 124 -4.65 8.52 16.71
C THR A 124 -3.18 8.96 16.80
N PRO A 125 -2.54 9.40 15.70
CA PRO A 125 -1.14 9.81 15.74
C PRO A 125 -0.90 10.89 16.80
N GLY A 126 0.12 10.69 17.63
CA GLY A 126 0.46 11.61 18.73
C GLY A 126 -0.35 11.44 20.03
N SER A 127 -1.36 10.56 20.07
CA SER A 127 -2.02 10.16 21.33
C SER A 127 -1.07 9.41 22.27
N ALA A 128 -1.44 9.27 23.55
CA ALA A 128 -0.63 8.52 24.51
C ALA A 128 -0.50 7.02 24.12
N GLU A 129 -1.59 6.41 23.66
CA GLU A 129 -1.63 5.03 23.15
C GLU A 129 -0.72 4.83 21.94
N ASP A 130 -0.72 5.79 21.00
CA ASP A 130 0.15 5.79 19.82
C ASP A 130 1.63 5.84 20.21
N ARG A 131 2.00 6.66 21.21
CA ARG A 131 3.39 6.77 21.70
C ARG A 131 3.88 5.48 22.36
N GLU A 132 3.07 4.82 23.19
CA GLU A 132 3.47 3.53 23.79
C GLU A 132 3.55 2.43 22.71
N LEU A 133 2.62 2.40 21.75
CA LEU A 133 2.69 1.44 20.65
C LEU A 133 3.92 1.68 19.76
N LEU A 134 4.28 2.94 19.47
CA LEU A 134 5.54 3.31 18.81
C LEU A 134 6.75 2.84 19.62
N ALA A 135 6.78 3.09 20.94
CA ALA A 135 7.88 2.63 21.81
C ALA A 135 8.03 1.09 21.79
N VAL A 136 6.92 0.34 21.82
CA VAL A 136 6.91 -1.12 21.67
C VAL A 136 7.41 -1.57 20.30
N ILE A 137 6.99 -0.89 19.21
CA ILE A 137 7.45 -1.19 17.85
C ILE A 137 8.96 -0.90 17.71
N HIS A 138 9.45 0.23 18.22
CA HIS A 138 10.89 0.55 18.23
C HIS A 138 11.71 -0.47 19.05
N ARG A 139 11.21 -0.89 20.23
CA ARG A 139 11.83 -1.96 21.05
C ARG A 139 11.86 -3.30 20.31
N LYS A 140 10.81 -3.64 19.54
CA LYS A 140 10.77 -4.85 18.67
C LYS A 140 11.76 -4.73 17.51
N ALA A 141 11.84 -3.57 16.86
CA ALA A 141 12.76 -3.32 15.75
C ALA A 141 14.23 -3.44 16.18
N ALA A 142 14.60 -2.90 17.35
CA ALA A 142 15.96 -3.00 17.90
C ALA A 142 16.42 -4.45 18.20
N ARG A 143 15.48 -5.40 18.29
CA ARG A 143 15.74 -6.84 18.48
C ARG A 143 15.83 -7.62 17.17
N LEU A 144 15.59 -7.00 16.01
CA LEU A 144 15.70 -7.68 14.72
C LEU A 144 17.18 -8.00 14.41
N PRO A 145 17.55 -9.26 14.11
CA PRO A 145 18.94 -9.64 13.86
C PRO A 145 19.59 -8.83 12.73
N LEU A 146 18.83 -8.49 11.69
CA LEU A 146 19.31 -7.67 10.58
C LEU A 146 19.71 -6.25 11.03
N ILE A 147 18.94 -5.62 11.92
CA ILE A 147 19.27 -4.30 12.46
C ILE A 147 20.53 -4.38 13.30
N GLN A 148 20.64 -5.39 14.16
CA GLN A 148 21.83 -5.59 15.00
C GLN A 148 23.09 -5.84 14.16
N GLN A 149 23.00 -6.68 13.13
CA GLN A 149 24.09 -6.96 12.20
C GLN A 149 24.53 -5.68 11.45
N LEU A 150 23.60 -4.97 10.82
CA LEU A 150 23.92 -3.76 10.05
C LEU A 150 24.38 -2.58 10.93
N SER A 151 23.91 -2.48 12.19
CA SER A 151 24.44 -1.50 13.15
C SER A 151 25.81 -1.88 13.74
N SER A 152 26.19 -3.17 13.70
CA SER A 152 27.50 -3.63 14.17
C SER A 152 28.61 -3.54 13.11
N ASP A 153 28.24 -3.54 11.82
CA ASP A 153 29.18 -3.49 10.70
C ASP A 153 29.58 -2.04 10.36
N PRO A 154 30.85 -1.64 10.53
CA PRO A 154 31.31 -0.27 10.28
C PRO A 154 31.23 0.15 8.80
N ALA A 155 30.93 -0.76 7.86
CA ALA A 155 30.67 -0.42 6.47
C ALA A 155 29.34 0.35 6.26
N TRP A 156 28.41 0.28 7.22
CA TRP A 156 27.07 0.86 7.10
C TRP A 156 26.90 2.09 8.01
N ALA A 157 26.56 3.23 7.40
CA ALA A 157 26.03 4.36 8.14
C ALA A 157 24.52 4.15 8.35
N SER A 158 24.00 4.38 9.56
CA SER A 158 22.56 4.20 9.86
C SER A 158 21.92 5.43 10.49
N TRP A 159 20.66 5.70 10.14
CA TRP A 159 19.84 6.78 10.72
C TRP A 159 18.35 6.42 10.68
N ASP A 160 17.52 6.99 11.55
CA ASP A 160 16.06 6.94 11.34
C ASP A 160 15.71 7.91 10.22
N ALA A 161 14.85 7.48 9.29
CA ALA A 161 14.49 8.27 8.11
C ALA A 161 13.94 9.67 8.46
N TYR A 162 13.42 9.82 9.68
CA TYR A 162 12.83 11.07 10.18
C TYR A 162 13.56 11.65 11.41
N SER A 163 14.80 11.20 11.71
CA SER A 163 15.61 11.70 12.85
C SER A 163 15.78 13.21 12.81
N SER A 164 16.01 13.75 11.61
CA SER A 164 16.15 15.18 11.32
C SER A 164 14.88 16.01 11.60
N ILE A 165 13.81 15.36 12.05
CA ILE A 165 12.47 15.90 12.32
C ILE A 165 11.86 15.32 13.62
N GLN A 166 12.65 14.67 14.47
CA GLN A 166 12.18 14.30 15.81
C GLN A 166 12.23 15.55 16.72
N ASP A 167 11.06 15.98 17.16
CA ASP A 167 10.91 16.79 18.37
C ASP A 167 11.14 15.80 19.51
N VAL A 168 12.37 15.71 20.00
CA VAL A 168 12.71 14.90 21.17
C VAL A 168 12.33 15.70 22.42
N ASP A 169 11.02 15.82 22.65
CA ASP A 169 10.44 16.20 23.94
C ASP A 169 10.58 14.99 24.91
N VAL A 170 11.81 14.50 25.07
CA VAL A 170 12.19 13.64 26.18
C VAL A 170 12.81 14.56 27.21
N ASP A 171 12.16 14.69 28.37
CA ASP A 171 12.76 15.30 29.55
C ASP A 171 13.99 14.49 29.98
N VAL A 172 15.16 14.89 29.48
CA VAL A 172 16.47 14.36 29.93
C VAL A 172 16.84 15.03 31.25
N ASN A 173 16.04 14.79 32.29
CA ASN A 173 16.31 15.21 33.67
C ASN A 173 16.49 14.03 34.64
N ASP A 174 16.11 12.80 34.25
CA ASP A 174 16.27 11.59 35.08
C ASP A 174 17.65 10.90 34.92
N VAL A 175 18.74 11.68 34.83
CA VAL A 175 20.11 11.23 35.19
C VAL A 175 20.87 12.39 35.84
N ALA A 176 20.85 12.44 37.17
CA ALA A 176 21.76 13.26 37.98
C ALA A 176 23.23 12.74 37.82
N PRO A 177 24.29 13.57 37.94
CA PRO A 177 24.49 14.42 39.13
C PRO A 177 25.11 15.83 38.95
N ALA A 178 24.77 16.70 39.90
CA ALA A 178 25.59 17.73 40.56
C ALA A 178 26.51 18.68 39.75
N SER A 179 26.13 19.96 39.69
CA SER A 179 26.86 21.08 40.33
C SER A 179 26.13 22.43 40.09
N ALA A 180 26.49 23.49 40.82
CA ALA A 180 25.65 24.67 41.04
C ALA A 180 26.15 25.97 40.37
N SER A 181 25.21 26.82 39.95
CA SER A 181 25.28 28.30 39.87
C SER A 181 23.99 28.82 39.20
N SER A 182 23.01 29.38 39.91
CA SER A 182 22.89 30.79 40.36
C SER A 182 22.59 31.81 39.24
N ALA A 183 21.29 32.15 39.11
CA ALA A 183 20.67 33.42 38.71
C ALA A 183 21.34 34.35 37.66
N SER A 184 20.59 34.65 36.58
CA SER A 184 20.14 36.04 36.29
C SER A 184 19.15 36.14 35.11
N SER A 185 18.21 37.07 35.24
CA SER A 185 17.52 37.84 34.19
C SER A 185 16.50 37.17 33.26
N ASP A 186 15.39 37.88 33.11
CA ASP A 186 14.34 37.74 32.10
C ASP A 186 14.85 38.08 30.67
N ASP A 187 13.98 37.85 29.67
CA ASP A 187 14.15 38.04 28.21
C ASP A 187 15.07 37.03 27.47
N ASP A 188 14.46 35.95 26.92
CA ASP A 188 14.80 35.32 25.61
C ASP A 188 14.04 33.99 25.38
N ASN A 189 12.74 34.02 25.03
CA ASN A 189 11.97 32.79 24.76
C ASN A 189 11.01 32.82 23.55
N ASN A 190 11.23 33.73 22.59
CA ASN A 190 10.35 33.87 21.42
C ASN A 190 10.79 33.02 20.21
N ASP A 191 12.10 32.88 19.97
CA ASP A 191 12.63 32.29 18.73
C ASP A 191 12.45 30.76 18.65
N ASN A 192 12.51 30.06 19.79
CA ASN A 192 12.29 28.61 19.85
C ASN A 192 10.86 28.20 19.43
N ASN A 193 9.87 29.06 19.70
CA ASN A 193 8.46 28.78 19.39
C ASN A 193 8.15 28.95 17.88
N ASN A 194 8.85 29.86 17.20
CA ASN A 194 8.68 30.05 15.76
C ASN A 194 9.33 28.92 14.94
N ASN A 195 10.51 28.45 15.36
CA ASN A 195 11.18 27.32 14.71
C ASN A 195 10.40 26.01 14.87
N SER A 196 9.85 25.71 16.05
CA SER A 196 9.06 24.48 16.27
C SER A 196 7.76 24.48 15.46
N ARG A 197 7.03 25.60 15.38
CA ARG A 197 5.83 25.74 14.54
C ARG A 197 6.12 25.55 13.05
N SER A 198 7.17 26.21 12.53
CA SER A 198 7.59 26.08 11.14
C SER A 198 7.99 24.64 10.79
N ARG A 199 8.73 23.96 11.70
CA ARG A 199 9.14 22.56 11.54
C ARG A 199 7.95 21.59 11.54
N ARG A 200 6.93 21.82 12.39
CA ARG A 200 5.69 21.03 12.44
C ARG A 200 4.86 21.18 11.16
N GLN A 201 4.63 22.41 10.70
CA GLN A 201 3.97 22.68 9.41
C GLN A 201 4.71 21.98 8.24
N GLY A 202 6.04 22.12 8.19
CA GLY A 202 6.88 21.45 7.19
C GLY A 202 6.89 19.91 7.25
N LYS A 203 6.33 19.30 8.31
CA LYS A 203 6.15 17.86 8.50
C LYS A 203 4.75 17.40 8.09
N GLU A 204 3.72 18.16 8.44
CA GLU A 204 2.32 17.92 8.05
C GLU A 204 2.14 17.91 6.52
N HIS A 205 2.88 18.74 5.79
CA HIS A 205 2.89 18.75 4.32
C HIS A 205 3.62 17.58 3.66
N ARG A 206 4.16 16.60 4.41
CA ARG A 206 4.89 15.43 3.88
C ARG A 206 4.03 14.17 3.92
N LEU A 207 4.14 13.34 2.88
CA LEU A 207 3.39 12.08 2.81
C LEU A 207 3.83 11.08 3.88
N THR A 208 5.11 10.71 3.91
CA THR A 208 5.60 9.59 4.74
C THR A 208 5.82 9.98 6.20
N SER A 209 6.34 11.18 6.47
CA SER A 209 6.57 11.72 7.82
C SER A 209 5.41 12.54 8.40
N GLY A 210 4.36 12.80 7.62
CA GLY A 210 3.15 13.51 8.03
C GLY A 210 1.91 12.63 7.91
N ALA A 211 1.32 12.54 6.72
CA ALA A 211 0.06 11.82 6.49
C ALA A 211 0.10 10.32 6.86
N MET A 212 1.26 9.68 6.70
CA MET A 212 1.50 8.28 7.09
C MET A 212 2.23 8.14 8.43
N ALA A 213 2.29 9.18 9.28
CA ALA A 213 2.96 9.08 10.58
C ALA A 213 2.16 8.27 11.64
N GLY A 214 2.83 7.94 12.74
CA GLY A 214 2.26 7.24 13.90
C GLY A 214 2.24 5.71 13.73
N SER A 215 1.88 5.02 14.81
CA SER A 215 1.84 3.55 14.89
C SER A 215 0.89 2.90 13.88
N ARG A 216 -0.20 3.59 13.54
CA ARG A 216 -1.14 3.20 12.48
C ARG A 216 -0.54 3.24 11.08
N GLY A 217 0.49 4.06 10.86
CA GLY A 217 1.10 4.32 9.55
C GLY A 217 2.47 3.66 9.41
N LEU A 218 3.48 4.46 9.11
CA LEU A 218 4.89 4.09 9.08
C LEU A 218 5.47 4.25 10.48
N ALA A 219 5.12 3.31 11.37
CA ALA A 219 5.49 3.36 12.79
C ALA A 219 7.00 3.34 13.05
N PHE A 220 7.78 2.80 12.11
CA PHE A 220 9.23 2.69 12.21
C PHE A 220 9.83 2.69 10.81
N GLN A 221 10.89 3.49 10.60
CA GLN A 221 11.70 3.44 9.39
C GLN A 221 13.16 3.80 9.70
N ARG A 222 14.06 2.83 9.56
CA ARG A 222 15.51 3.00 9.75
C ARG A 222 16.27 2.66 8.47
N VAL A 223 17.10 3.60 8.02
CA VAL A 223 17.90 3.48 6.81
C VAL A 223 19.33 3.10 7.19
N PHE A 224 19.90 2.17 6.44
CA PHE A 224 21.31 1.79 6.44
C PHE A 224 21.86 2.05 5.03
N HIS A 225 23.03 2.68 4.93
CA HIS A 225 23.68 2.99 3.65
C HIS A 225 25.16 2.60 3.68
N CYS A 226 25.55 1.75 2.72
CA CYS A 226 26.94 1.36 2.52
C CYS A 226 27.62 2.34 1.55
N VAL A 227 28.51 3.17 2.08
CA VAL A 227 29.23 4.18 1.28
C VAL A 227 30.12 3.55 0.20
N ALA A 228 30.58 2.32 0.41
CA ALA A 228 31.46 1.61 -0.52
C ALA A 228 30.74 1.01 -1.75
N THR A 229 29.46 0.63 -1.62
CA THR A 229 28.66 0.05 -2.71
C THR A 229 27.58 0.98 -3.24
N GLY A 230 27.20 2.02 -2.48
CA GLY A 230 26.05 2.88 -2.75
C GLY A 230 24.70 2.21 -2.44
N GLU A 231 24.71 1.02 -1.82
CA GLU A 231 23.49 0.27 -1.49
C GLU A 231 22.82 0.87 -0.25
N CYS A 232 21.48 0.92 -0.29
CA CYS A 232 20.64 1.25 0.85
C CYS A 232 19.81 0.05 1.27
N VAL A 233 19.71 -0.19 2.58
CA VAL A 233 18.78 -1.15 3.19
C VAL A 233 17.92 -0.36 4.16
N THR A 234 16.61 -0.31 3.94
CA THR A 234 15.65 0.36 4.83
C THR A 234 14.82 -0.70 5.53
N VAL A 235 14.81 -0.73 6.86
CA VAL A 235 13.87 -1.56 7.63
C VAL A 235 12.66 -0.70 7.98
N VAL A 236 11.47 -1.15 7.58
CA VAL A 236 10.21 -0.41 7.68
C VAL A 236 9.14 -1.25 8.37
N TYR A 237 8.25 -0.59 9.12
CA TYR A 237 7.03 -1.19 9.65
C TYR A 237 5.80 -0.56 8.98
N PHE A 238 4.92 -1.39 8.42
CA PHE A 238 3.63 -0.94 7.89
C PHE A 238 2.53 -1.24 8.90
N GLY A 239 1.93 -0.22 9.52
CA GLY A 239 0.79 -0.35 10.43
C GLY A 239 -0.54 -0.53 9.71
N GLY A 240 -1.59 -0.90 10.46
CA GLY A 240 -2.92 -1.23 9.93
C GLY A 240 -3.58 -0.13 9.07
N GLY A 241 -3.24 1.14 9.29
CA GLY A 241 -3.75 2.29 8.54
C GLY A 241 -3.14 2.44 7.14
N THR A 242 -2.09 1.66 6.83
CA THR A 242 -1.54 1.54 5.47
C THR A 242 -2.26 0.47 4.62
N ALA A 243 -3.25 -0.24 5.18
CA ALA A 243 -3.95 -1.31 4.50
C ALA A 243 -4.89 -0.82 3.38
N GLY A 244 -4.83 -1.47 2.21
CA GLY A 244 -5.74 -1.23 1.09
C GLY A 244 -6.85 -2.27 0.99
N TRP A 245 -6.63 -3.44 1.57
CA TRP A 245 -7.59 -4.53 1.75
C TRP A 245 -7.41 -5.07 3.18
N PRO A 246 -8.43 -5.65 3.85
CA PRO A 246 -8.29 -6.13 5.23
C PRO A 246 -7.04 -6.99 5.44
N GLY A 247 -6.14 -6.51 6.31
CA GLY A 247 -4.87 -7.16 6.64
C GLY A 247 -3.75 -7.05 5.59
N VAL A 248 -3.94 -6.34 4.47
CA VAL A 248 -2.96 -6.24 3.35
C VAL A 248 -2.62 -4.79 3.05
N VAL A 249 -1.33 -4.46 3.10
CA VAL A 249 -0.76 -3.13 2.80
C VAL A 249 -1.17 -2.69 1.39
N HIS A 250 -1.60 -1.43 1.26
CA HIS A 250 -1.99 -0.84 -0.01
C HIS A 250 -0.80 -0.77 -0.98
N GLY A 251 -1.01 -1.15 -2.25
CA GLY A 251 0.05 -1.14 -3.27
C GLY A 251 0.73 0.23 -3.40
N GLY A 252 -0.05 1.32 -3.36
CA GLY A 252 0.50 2.68 -3.34
C GLY A 252 1.41 2.99 -2.14
N ALA A 253 1.15 2.43 -0.95
CA ALA A 253 2.02 2.64 0.22
C ALA A 253 3.37 1.91 0.05
N LEU A 254 3.35 0.71 -0.53
CA LEU A 254 4.57 -0.01 -0.92
C LEU A 254 5.34 0.75 -2.01
N ALA A 255 4.63 1.29 -3.01
CA ALA A 255 5.20 2.11 -4.08
C ALA A 255 5.89 3.36 -3.53
N THR A 256 5.26 4.09 -2.60
CA THR A 256 5.82 5.29 -1.97
C THR A 256 7.11 4.98 -1.20
N ILE A 257 7.13 3.91 -0.40
CA ILE A 257 8.33 3.52 0.35
C ILE A 257 9.45 3.02 -0.57
N LEU A 258 9.11 2.34 -1.67
CA LEU A 258 10.08 1.93 -2.68
C LEU A 258 10.68 3.15 -3.40
N ASP A 259 9.85 4.09 -3.85
CA ASP A 259 10.32 5.34 -4.48
C ASP A 259 11.25 6.13 -3.55
N GLU A 260 10.87 6.30 -2.29
CA GLU A 260 11.69 6.99 -1.29
C GLU A 260 13.03 6.26 -1.01
N SER A 261 13.02 4.92 -0.95
CA SER A 261 14.22 4.11 -0.70
C SER A 261 15.17 4.05 -1.90
N LEU A 262 14.63 3.86 -3.10
CA LEU A 262 15.38 3.84 -4.37
C LEU A 262 15.91 5.25 -4.69
N GLY A 263 15.10 6.28 -4.46
CA GLY A 263 15.46 7.68 -4.66
C GLY A 263 16.57 8.11 -3.72
N ARG A 264 16.50 7.77 -2.44
CA ARG A 264 17.59 7.99 -1.47
C ARG A 264 18.87 7.30 -1.91
N CYS A 265 18.80 6.04 -2.36
CA CYS A 265 19.95 5.31 -2.93
C CYS A 265 20.58 6.06 -4.12
N ALA A 266 19.78 6.57 -5.06
CA ALA A 266 20.29 7.33 -6.21
C ALA A 266 20.86 8.71 -5.82
N ILE A 267 20.12 9.46 -5.01
CA ILE A 267 20.42 10.85 -4.64
C ILE A 267 21.72 10.95 -3.82
N LEU A 268 21.99 9.95 -2.98
CA LEU A 268 23.26 9.87 -2.23
C LEU A 268 24.49 9.67 -3.15
N GLN A 269 24.30 9.20 -4.38
CA GLN A 269 25.36 8.99 -5.37
C GLN A 269 25.52 10.15 -6.36
N PHE A 270 24.49 10.99 -6.54
CA PHE A 270 24.61 12.18 -7.40
C PHE A 270 25.50 13.25 -6.75
N PRO A 271 26.46 13.85 -7.49
CA PRO A 271 27.29 14.95 -6.97
C PRO A 271 26.48 16.15 -6.47
N ALA A 272 25.33 16.42 -7.10
CA ALA A 272 24.41 17.49 -6.72
C ALA A 272 23.57 17.19 -5.46
N ARG A 273 23.65 15.97 -4.89
CA ARG A 273 22.85 15.49 -3.76
C ARG A 273 21.35 15.74 -3.91
N THR A 274 20.83 15.76 -5.12
CA THR A 274 19.40 15.98 -5.39
C THR A 274 18.99 15.23 -6.66
N GLY A 275 17.70 15.02 -6.87
CA GLY A 275 17.18 14.29 -8.02
C GLY A 275 15.67 14.06 -7.91
N VAL A 276 15.06 13.66 -9.03
CA VAL A 276 13.64 13.30 -9.11
C VAL A 276 13.46 11.94 -9.79
N THR A 277 12.39 11.24 -9.47
CA THR A 277 11.99 10.01 -10.14
C THR A 277 11.54 10.33 -11.57
N ALA A 278 12.19 9.73 -12.57
CA ALA A 278 11.79 9.83 -13.97
C ALA A 278 11.05 8.57 -14.46
N HIS A 279 11.30 7.43 -13.82
CA HIS A 279 10.59 6.18 -14.09
C HIS A 279 10.60 5.30 -12.83
N LEU A 280 9.49 4.61 -12.55
CA LEU A 280 9.34 3.65 -11.47
C LEU A 280 8.48 2.47 -11.97
N GLU A 281 9.11 1.31 -12.11
CA GLU A 281 8.47 0.04 -12.47
C GLU A 281 8.34 -0.84 -11.22
N LEU A 282 7.15 -1.40 -10.98
CA LEU A 282 6.83 -2.20 -9.79
C LEU A 282 6.18 -3.53 -10.17
N ASN A 283 6.77 -4.62 -9.71
CA ASN A 283 6.33 -5.99 -9.95
C ASN A 283 5.91 -6.63 -8.62
N TYR A 284 4.61 -6.56 -8.32
CA TYR A 284 3.99 -7.15 -7.13
C TYR A 284 3.87 -8.67 -7.28
N LYS A 285 4.57 -9.43 -6.43
CA LYS A 285 4.63 -10.90 -6.49
C LYS A 285 3.75 -11.59 -5.45
N ALA A 286 3.59 -10.99 -4.27
CA ALA A 286 2.84 -11.56 -3.16
C ALA A 286 2.17 -10.46 -2.30
N PRO A 287 1.02 -10.75 -1.65
CA PRO A 287 0.39 -9.81 -0.73
C PRO A 287 1.31 -9.53 0.46
N THR A 288 1.40 -8.25 0.84
CA THR A 288 2.18 -7.80 2.00
C THR A 288 1.25 -7.56 3.16
N SER A 289 1.45 -8.25 4.29
CA SER A 289 0.60 -8.10 5.47
C SER A 289 0.81 -6.77 6.16
N ALA A 290 -0.26 -6.17 6.67
CA ALA A 290 -0.14 -5.05 7.59
C ALA A 290 0.35 -5.52 8.97
N GLU A 291 0.76 -4.56 9.80
CA GLU A 291 1.24 -4.71 11.18
C GLU A 291 2.54 -5.50 11.34
N ALA A 292 3.38 -5.52 10.29
CA ALA A 292 4.62 -6.30 10.22
C ALA A 292 5.83 -5.49 9.72
N PHE A 293 7.03 -6.01 10.02
CA PHE A 293 8.32 -5.47 9.57
C PHE A 293 8.74 -6.05 8.23
N TYR A 294 9.32 -5.19 7.39
CA TYR A 294 9.83 -5.50 6.06
C TYR A 294 11.18 -4.85 5.82
N VAL A 295 11.91 -5.39 4.85
CA VAL A 295 13.25 -4.93 4.45
C VAL A 295 13.16 -4.44 3.02
N VAL A 296 13.55 -3.20 2.78
CA VAL A 296 13.62 -2.61 1.44
C VAL A 296 15.08 -2.52 1.04
N ARG A 297 15.52 -3.35 0.10
CA ARG A 297 16.88 -3.29 -0.44
C ARG A 297 16.88 -2.47 -1.72
N ALA A 298 17.82 -1.55 -1.84
CA ALA A 298 18.04 -0.71 -3.02
C ALA A 298 19.52 -0.71 -3.40
N ARG A 299 19.83 -0.95 -4.67
CA ARG A 299 21.20 -1.03 -5.20
C ARG A 299 21.32 -0.24 -6.51
N PRO A 300 22.42 0.50 -6.73
CA PRO A 300 22.67 1.13 -8.03
C PRO A 300 22.95 0.08 -9.09
N VAL A 301 22.34 0.24 -10.26
CA VAL A 301 22.64 -0.58 -11.44
C VAL A 301 23.86 0.02 -12.15
N VAL A 302 24.95 -0.74 -12.19
CA VAL A 302 26.11 -0.39 -13.01
C VAL A 302 25.79 -0.76 -14.47
N SER A 303 25.40 0.24 -15.27
CA SER A 303 25.19 0.08 -16.72
C SER A 303 26.43 -0.53 -17.37
N LYS A 304 26.24 -1.45 -18.32
CA LYS A 304 27.33 -2.13 -19.05
C LYS A 304 27.61 -1.54 -20.44
N ASP A 305 26.86 -0.50 -20.83
CA ASP A 305 26.68 -0.15 -22.25
C ASP A 305 27.68 0.86 -22.81
N ASP A 306 28.59 1.40 -21.97
CA ASP A 306 29.78 2.11 -22.47
C ASP A 306 30.86 1.07 -22.83
N GLY A 307 30.85 0.66 -24.10
CA GLY A 307 31.66 -0.46 -24.61
C GLY A 307 33.17 -0.30 -24.38
N GLY A 308 33.75 -1.27 -23.67
CA GLY A 308 35.19 -1.37 -23.46
C GLY A 308 35.54 -2.06 -22.16
N GLU A 309 36.29 -3.16 -22.24
CA GLU A 309 36.84 -3.82 -21.05
C GLU A 309 37.73 -2.85 -20.24
N LYS A 310 37.27 -2.41 -19.07
CA LYS A 310 37.98 -2.51 -17.77
C LYS A 310 37.39 -1.58 -16.70
N LYS A 311 37.23 -2.16 -15.50
CA LYS A 311 36.83 -1.58 -14.21
C LYS A 311 35.33 -1.39 -13.98
N LYS A 312 34.92 -1.97 -12.85
CA LYS A 312 33.75 -1.64 -12.02
C LYS A 312 33.80 -0.15 -11.61
N LYS A 313 33.48 0.74 -12.54
CA LYS A 313 33.30 2.18 -12.32
C LYS A 313 31.82 2.44 -12.62
N VAL A 314 31.06 2.91 -11.63
CA VAL A 314 29.66 3.33 -11.85
C VAL A 314 29.66 4.28 -13.04
N VAL A 315 28.92 3.94 -14.10
CA VAL A 315 28.92 4.71 -15.35
C VAL A 315 28.53 6.14 -15.03
N LYS A 316 29.44 7.08 -15.30
CA LYS A 316 29.42 8.43 -14.74
C LYS A 316 28.50 9.35 -15.53
N ASN A 317 27.24 8.93 -15.67
CA ASN A 317 26.17 9.82 -16.06
C ASN A 317 25.73 10.57 -14.79
N ASP A 318 26.48 11.62 -14.40
CA ASP A 318 26.34 12.37 -13.13
C ASP A 318 24.93 12.92 -12.83
N ARG A 319 23.98 12.76 -13.76
CA ARG A 319 22.59 13.21 -13.69
C ARG A 319 21.55 12.10 -13.95
N LYS A 320 21.94 10.85 -14.16
CA LYS A 320 21.01 9.73 -14.44
C LYS A 320 21.52 8.45 -13.81
N LEU A 321 20.72 7.83 -12.96
CA LEU A 321 21.08 6.56 -12.30
C LEU A 321 19.88 5.62 -12.25
N TRP A 322 20.09 4.42 -12.76
CA TRP A 322 19.17 3.29 -12.58
C TRP A 322 19.43 2.66 -11.21
N VAL A 323 18.37 2.39 -10.47
CA VAL A 323 18.40 1.69 -9.18
C VAL A 323 17.42 0.52 -9.25
N GLU A 324 17.87 -0.64 -8.79
CA GLU A 324 17.02 -1.82 -8.60
C GLU A 324 16.78 -2.02 -7.11
N GLY A 325 15.63 -2.57 -6.76
CA GLY A 325 15.36 -2.92 -5.37
C GLY A 325 14.17 -3.85 -5.19
N ALA A 326 13.92 -4.18 -3.94
CA ALA A 326 12.84 -5.08 -3.56
C ALA A 326 12.32 -4.78 -2.15
N VAL A 327 11.03 -5.00 -1.92
CA VAL A 327 10.48 -5.25 -0.60
C VAL A 327 10.58 -6.74 -0.33
N GLU A 328 11.36 -7.09 0.69
CA GLU A 328 11.56 -8.42 1.22
C GLU A 328 10.87 -8.55 2.58
N ARG A 329 10.31 -9.74 2.85
CA ARG A 329 10.01 -10.17 4.21
C ARG A 329 11.33 -10.47 4.96
N LEU A 330 11.29 -10.52 6.29
CA LEU A 330 12.45 -10.84 7.15
C LEU A 330 13.14 -12.18 6.81
N ASP A 331 12.47 -13.10 6.11
CA ASP A 331 13.01 -14.37 5.62
C ASP A 331 13.71 -14.29 4.24
N GLY A 332 13.76 -13.10 3.63
CA GLY A 332 14.33 -12.87 2.29
C GLY A 332 13.33 -13.09 1.14
N THR A 333 12.07 -13.43 1.41
CA THR A 333 11.05 -13.60 0.36
C THR A 333 10.72 -12.25 -0.27
N VAL A 334 10.99 -12.10 -1.58
CA VAL A 334 10.68 -10.89 -2.35
C VAL A 334 9.17 -10.80 -2.61
N LEU A 335 8.53 -9.78 -2.02
CA LEU A 335 7.09 -9.51 -2.15
C LEU A 335 6.79 -8.55 -3.30
N VAL A 336 7.65 -7.54 -3.48
CA VAL A 336 7.60 -6.58 -4.59
C VAL A 336 9.01 -6.37 -5.11
N ALA A 337 9.22 -6.50 -6.41
CA ALA A 337 10.47 -6.10 -7.07
C ALA A 337 10.28 -4.76 -7.79
N ALA A 338 11.31 -3.93 -7.82
CA ALA A 338 11.24 -2.58 -8.34
C ALA A 338 12.47 -2.21 -9.16
N LYS A 339 12.26 -1.39 -10.20
CA LYS A 339 13.32 -0.79 -11.00
C LYS A 339 12.97 0.66 -11.28
N ALA A 340 13.89 1.57 -11.00
CA ALA A 340 13.63 3.00 -11.11
C ALA A 340 14.79 3.74 -11.77
N LEU A 341 14.48 4.84 -12.46
CA LEU A 341 15.44 5.78 -13.02
C LEU A 341 15.27 7.13 -12.32
N PHE A 342 16.33 7.60 -11.69
CA PHE A 342 16.38 8.94 -11.10
C PHE A 342 17.21 9.87 -11.97
N VAL A 343 16.80 11.13 -12.02
CA VAL A 343 17.40 12.15 -12.88
C VAL A 343 17.60 13.46 -12.11
N VAL A 344 18.75 14.10 -12.31
CA VAL A 344 18.99 15.48 -11.85
C VAL A 344 18.42 16.43 -12.90
N PRO A 345 17.37 17.22 -12.61
CA PRO A 345 16.74 18.10 -13.59
C PRO A 345 17.68 19.25 -14.00
N LYS A 346 17.54 19.71 -15.24
CA LYS A 346 18.22 20.93 -15.72
C LYS A 346 17.33 22.14 -15.44
N GLY A 347 17.90 23.23 -14.91
CA GLY A 347 17.20 24.52 -14.75
C GLY A 347 16.37 24.68 -13.48
N VAL A 348 16.23 23.65 -12.64
CA VAL A 348 15.56 23.74 -11.33
C VAL A 348 16.59 23.57 -10.21
N LYS A 349 16.71 24.57 -9.33
CA LYS A 349 17.50 24.45 -8.10
C LYS A 349 16.64 23.76 -7.04
N LEU A 350 16.87 22.47 -6.84
CA LEU A 350 16.28 21.70 -5.75
C LEU A 350 17.16 21.80 -4.50
N ALA A 351 16.56 21.66 -3.32
CA ALA A 351 17.32 21.51 -2.08
C ALA A 351 18.17 20.23 -2.14
N PRO A 352 19.44 20.26 -1.71
CA PRO A 352 20.25 19.05 -1.56
C PRO A 352 19.73 18.23 -0.37
N LEU A 353 19.76 16.91 -0.52
CA LEU A 353 19.47 15.95 0.51
C LEU A 353 20.58 15.98 1.55
N ALA A 354 20.30 16.60 2.69
CA ALA A 354 21.15 16.55 3.87
C ALA A 354 21.21 15.11 4.41
N THR A 355 22.33 14.74 5.01
CA THR A 355 22.50 13.45 5.67
C THR A 355 21.45 13.30 6.78
N GLY A 356 20.63 12.24 6.75
CA GLY A 356 19.52 12.06 7.70
C GLY A 356 18.12 12.42 7.18
N PHE A 357 17.94 12.50 5.86
CA PHE A 357 16.63 12.48 5.19
C PHE A 357 16.27 11.06 4.74
#